data_AF-A0A7F5RF63-F1
#
_entry.id   AF-A0A7F5RF63-F1
#
_cell.length_a   1.000
_cell.length_b   1.000
_cell.length_c   1.000
_cell.angle_alpha   90.00
_cell.angle_beta   90.00
_cell.angle_gamma   90.00
#
_symmetry.space_group_name_H-M   'P 1'
#
loop_
_entity.id
_entity.type
_entity.pdbx_description
1 polymer ?
#
loop_
_entity_poly.entity_id
_entity_poly.type
_entity_poly.pdbx_seq_one_letter_code
_entity_poly.pdbx_strand_id
1 'polypeptide(L)'
;MPGCSMKIFSGDPTQHEVAESVKIGDPLTLVVSIDEQDTYGLRVTDCLVRDGLGWGEQKLINDDGCPLDKEIMGVFEYSKGRTRASVQFQAHKFPYTASVYYQCNVKLCLKSDNGCEYVTVSVLLFNFC
;
A
#
# COMPACT_ATOMS: atom_id res chain seq x y z
N MET A 1 17.27 -8.63 9.39
CA MET A 1 16.38 -7.80 8.54
C MET A 1 15.13 -8.62 8.31
N PRO A 2 13.93 -8.11 8.67
CA PRO A 2 12.70 -8.90 8.60
C PRO A 2 12.36 -9.24 7.15
N GLY A 3 11.72 -10.40 6.95
CA GLY A 3 11.02 -10.71 5.71
C GLY A 3 9.88 -9.72 5.50
N CYS A 4 9.64 -9.36 4.23
CA CYS A 4 8.52 -8.51 3.84
C CYS A 4 7.68 -9.24 2.80
N SER A 5 6.36 -9.15 2.93
CA SER A 5 5.42 -9.76 2.01
C SER A 5 4.35 -8.76 1.58
N MET A 6 3.92 -8.89 0.32
CA MET A 6 2.86 -8.09 -0.27
C MET A 6 1.85 -9.03 -0.91
N LYS A 7 0.56 -8.85 -0.59
CA LYS A 7 -0.54 -9.67 -1.09
C LYS A 7 -1.75 -8.80 -1.41
N ILE A 8 -2.48 -9.15 -2.45
CA ILE A 8 -3.76 -8.51 -2.81
C ILE A 8 -4.87 -9.54 -2.59
N PHE A 9 -5.91 -9.14 -1.86
CA PHE A 9 -7.07 -9.96 -1.56
C PHE A 9 -8.30 -9.41 -2.26
N SER A 10 -9.23 -10.30 -2.62
CA SER A 10 -10.56 -9.94 -3.10
C SER A 10 -11.43 -9.52 -1.91
N GLY A 11 -11.86 -8.27 -1.87
CA GLY A 11 -12.66 -7.74 -0.76
C GLY A 11 -11.90 -7.74 0.57
N ASP A 12 -12.43 -8.45 1.57
CA ASP A 12 -11.90 -8.46 2.94
C ASP A 12 -10.69 -9.39 3.08
N PRO A 13 -9.52 -8.89 3.55
CA PRO A 13 -8.31 -9.69 3.71
C PRO A 13 -8.45 -10.82 4.75
N THR A 14 -9.45 -10.80 5.63
CA THR A 14 -9.70 -11.87 6.61
C THR A 14 -10.25 -13.14 5.99
N GLN A 15 -10.84 -13.05 4.79
CA GLN A 15 -11.32 -14.22 4.04
C GLN A 15 -10.17 -14.99 3.37
N HIS A 16 -8.97 -14.41 3.34
CA HIS A 16 -7.76 -15.00 2.75
C HIS A 16 -7.90 -15.38 1.26
N GLU A 17 -8.85 -14.81 0.55
CA GLU A 17 -9.03 -15.00 -0.89
C GLU A 17 -8.05 -14.12 -1.66
N VAL A 18 -6.95 -14.71 -2.12
CA VAL A 18 -5.96 -14.00 -2.94
C VAL A 18 -6.56 -13.70 -4.31
N ALA A 19 -6.45 -12.44 -4.72
CA ALA A 19 -7.00 -11.97 -5.99
C ALA A 19 -6.18 -12.50 -7.18
N GLU A 20 -6.73 -13.48 -7.91
CA GLU A 20 -6.12 -14.00 -9.14
C GLU A 20 -6.79 -13.47 -10.42
N SER A 21 -8.13 -13.41 -10.42
CA SER A 21 -8.92 -12.97 -11.55
C SER A 21 -10.05 -12.08 -11.07
N VAL A 22 -9.94 -10.78 -11.32
CA VAL A 22 -10.89 -9.75 -10.89
C VAL A 22 -11.43 -8.96 -12.07
N LYS A 23 -12.63 -8.40 -11.90
CA LYS A 23 -13.26 -7.50 -12.86
C LYS A 23 -13.00 -6.05 -12.45
N ILE A 24 -13.10 -5.15 -13.42
CA ILE A 24 -12.99 -3.71 -13.15
C ILE A 24 -14.09 -3.31 -12.16
N GLY A 25 -13.70 -2.58 -11.12
CA GLY A 25 -14.59 -2.15 -10.05
C GLY A 25 -14.83 -3.19 -8.96
N ASP A 26 -14.18 -4.36 -9.01
CA ASP A 26 -14.19 -5.27 -7.86
C ASP A 26 -13.40 -4.65 -6.70
N PRO A 27 -13.89 -4.75 -5.46
CA PRO A 27 -13.18 -4.25 -4.29
C PRO A 27 -11.98 -5.15 -4.00
N LEU A 28 -10.80 -4.54 -3.83
CA LEU A 28 -9.55 -5.21 -3.52
C LEU A 28 -8.93 -4.63 -2.25
N THR A 29 -8.19 -5.47 -1.52
CA THR A 29 -7.36 -5.03 -0.39
C THR A 29 -5.91 -5.43 -0.62
N LEU A 30 -5.04 -4.44 -0.75
CA LEU A 30 -3.58 -4.66 -0.77
C LEU A 30 -3.07 -4.65 0.66
N VAL A 31 -2.35 -5.69 1.06
CA VAL A 31 -1.74 -5.85 2.38
C VAL A 31 -0.24 -5.99 2.22
N VAL A 32 0.50 -5.16 2.93
CA VAL A 32 1.95 -5.24 3.09
C VAL A 32 2.24 -5.60 4.54
N SER A 33 3.09 -6.59 4.78
CA SER A 33 3.50 -6.99 6.13
C SER A 33 5.00 -7.28 6.20
N ILE A 34 5.53 -7.14 7.41
CA ILE A 34 6.82 -7.68 7.79
C ILE A 34 6.63 -8.74 8.89
N ASP A 35 7.65 -9.55 9.11
CA ASP A 35 7.67 -10.50 10.23
C ASP A 35 7.32 -9.81 11.55
N GLU A 36 6.50 -10.47 12.38
CA GLU A 36 6.13 -9.94 13.69
C GLU A 36 7.37 -9.80 14.59
N GLN A 37 7.62 -8.58 15.05
CA GLN A 37 8.76 -8.21 15.87
C GLN A 37 8.54 -6.86 16.53
N ASP A 38 9.36 -6.53 17.53
CA ASP A 38 9.24 -5.29 18.29
C ASP A 38 10.24 -4.20 17.89
N THR A 39 11.25 -4.55 17.07
CA THR A 39 12.33 -3.61 16.72
C THR A 39 11.97 -2.67 15.57
N TYR A 40 11.41 -3.22 14.48
CA TYR A 40 11.10 -2.45 13.28
C TYR A 40 9.61 -2.39 12.99
N GLY A 41 9.14 -1.24 12.52
CA GLY A 41 7.90 -1.07 11.78
C GLY A 41 8.18 -0.89 10.28
N LEU A 42 7.11 -0.83 9.50
CA LEU A 42 7.14 -0.59 8.07
C LEU A 42 6.39 0.69 7.72
N ARG A 43 6.84 1.34 6.64
CA ARG A 43 6.13 2.40 5.92
C ARG A 43 6.12 2.04 4.45
N VAL A 44 4.93 2.01 3.85
CA VAL A 44 4.77 1.79 2.41
C VAL A 44 4.97 3.13 1.70
N THR A 45 5.82 3.16 0.68
CA THR A 45 6.17 4.36 -0.09
C THR A 45 6.37 3.99 -1.55
N ASP A 46 6.25 4.94 -2.47
CA ASP A 46 6.59 4.77 -3.88
C ASP A 46 5.94 3.52 -4.49
N CYS A 47 4.60 3.53 -4.49
CA CYS A 47 3.81 2.50 -5.15
C CYS A 47 3.47 2.91 -6.57
N LEU A 48 3.55 1.96 -7.48
CA LEU A 48 3.23 2.12 -8.89
C LEU A 48 2.51 0.88 -9.41
N VAL A 49 1.73 1.08 -10.46
CA VAL A 49 1.07 0.00 -11.22
C VAL A 49 1.55 0.01 -12.66
N ARG A 50 1.82 -1.18 -13.20
CA ARG A 50 2.35 -1.40 -14.55
C ARG A 50 1.46 -2.31 -15.36
N ASP A 51 1.48 -2.13 -16.67
CA ASP A 51 0.74 -2.95 -17.64
C ASP A 51 1.41 -4.28 -17.99
N GLY A 52 2.66 -4.50 -17.54
CA GLY A 52 3.47 -5.69 -17.85
C GLY A 52 4.12 -5.69 -19.24
N LEU A 53 3.73 -4.78 -20.13
CA LEU A 53 4.36 -4.56 -21.45
C LEU A 53 5.42 -3.46 -21.41
N GLY A 54 5.44 -2.66 -20.34
CA GLY A 54 6.35 -1.54 -20.15
C GLY A 54 5.91 -0.27 -20.88
N TRP A 55 4.66 -0.21 -21.35
CA TRP A 55 4.13 0.96 -22.06
C TRP A 55 3.38 1.90 -21.12
N GLY A 56 2.70 1.34 -20.13
CA GLY A 56 1.96 2.06 -19.10
C GLY A 56 2.55 1.85 -17.71
N GLU A 57 2.88 2.95 -17.05
CA GLU A 57 3.15 3.02 -15.62
C GLU A 57 2.36 4.19 -15.02
N GLN A 58 1.75 3.96 -13.87
CA GLN A 58 1.06 5.00 -13.10
C GLN A 58 1.56 4.95 -11.66
N LYS A 59 2.05 6.07 -11.14
CA LYS A 59 2.39 6.20 -9.72
C LYS A 59 1.11 6.38 -8.92
N LEU A 60 0.98 5.60 -7.84
CA LEU A 60 -0.18 5.55 -6.96
C LEU A 60 0.10 6.21 -5.61
N ILE A 61 1.29 5.95 -5.06
CA ILE A 61 1.73 6.46 -3.76
C ILE A 61 3.08 7.15 -3.96
N ASN A 62 3.25 8.34 -3.37
CA ASN A 62 4.50 9.09 -3.47
C ASN A 62 5.60 8.56 -2.52
N ASP A 63 6.77 9.20 -2.53
CA ASP A 63 7.93 8.76 -1.76
C ASP A 63 7.77 8.95 -0.24
N ASP A 64 6.76 9.73 0.15
CA ASP A 64 6.30 9.97 1.51
C ASP A 64 5.16 9.04 1.91
N GLY A 65 4.69 8.13 1.06
CA GLY A 65 3.60 7.20 1.41
C GLY A 65 2.20 7.81 1.33
N CYS A 66 2.04 8.94 0.64
CA CYS A 66 0.76 9.60 0.40
C CYS A 66 0.19 9.20 -0.98
N PRO A 67 -1.08 8.79 -1.10
CA PRO A 67 -1.77 8.70 -2.39
C PRO A 67 -1.67 9.97 -3.24
N LEU A 68 -1.36 9.75 -4.51
CA LEU A 68 -1.42 10.77 -5.56
C LEU A 68 -2.84 10.97 -6.07
N ASP A 69 -3.62 9.89 -6.09
CA ASP A 69 -5.03 9.90 -6.47
C ASP A 69 -5.83 8.97 -5.56
N LYS A 70 -6.66 9.57 -4.70
CA LYS A 70 -7.47 8.87 -3.69
C LYS A 70 -8.61 8.06 -4.29
N GLU A 71 -9.01 8.34 -5.54
CA GLU A 71 -10.04 7.55 -6.23
C GLU A 71 -9.48 6.21 -6.72
N ILE A 72 -8.19 6.17 -7.07
CA ILE A 72 -7.52 4.96 -7.55
C ILE A 72 -6.99 4.13 -6.38
N MET A 73 -6.32 4.77 -5.41
CA MET A 73 -5.78 4.08 -4.23
C MET A 73 -5.85 4.99 -3.01
N GLY A 74 -6.41 4.47 -1.92
CA GLY A 74 -6.56 5.21 -0.67
C GLY A 74 -5.26 5.37 0.12
N VAL A 75 -5.41 5.87 1.35
CA VAL A 75 -4.32 5.93 2.33
C VAL A 75 -4.14 4.55 2.95
N PHE A 76 -2.89 4.12 3.16
CA PHE A 76 -2.61 2.90 3.90
C PHE A 76 -2.96 3.06 5.38
N GLU A 77 -3.75 2.13 5.88
CA GLU A 77 -4.03 1.94 7.30
C GLU A 77 -2.98 1.03 7.91
N TYR A 78 -2.37 1.45 9.02
CA TYR A 78 -1.31 0.72 9.68
C TYR A 78 -1.81 0.05 10.96
N SER A 79 -1.34 -1.17 11.21
CA SER A 79 -1.59 -1.84 12.49
C SER A 79 -0.92 -1.08 13.65
N LYS A 80 -1.40 -1.30 14.89
CA LYS A 80 -0.81 -0.67 16.10
C LYS A 80 0.70 -0.92 16.20
N GLY A 81 1.15 -2.13 15.87
CA GLY A 81 2.56 -2.49 15.86
C GLY A 81 3.34 -2.00 14.64
N ARG A 82 2.66 -1.37 13.65
CA ARG A 82 3.20 -0.94 12.35
C ARG A 82 3.96 -2.04 11.59
N THR A 83 3.65 -3.31 11.86
CA THR A 83 4.20 -4.46 11.14
C THR A 83 3.32 -4.89 9.97
N ARG A 84 2.15 -4.26 9.83
CA ARG A 84 1.19 -4.51 8.76
C ARG A 84 0.58 -3.20 8.32
N ALA A 85 0.43 -3.03 7.01
CA ALA A 85 -0.32 -1.94 6.40
C ALA A 85 -1.31 -2.52 5.37
N SER A 86 -2.49 -1.91 5.26
CA SER A 86 -3.50 -2.30 4.29
C SER A 86 -4.17 -1.10 3.64
N VAL A 87 -4.54 -1.22 2.38
CA VAL A 87 -5.33 -0.22 1.66
C VAL A 87 -6.40 -0.90 0.84
N GLN A 88 -7.62 -0.36 0.90
CA GLN A 88 -8.72 -0.78 0.04
C GLN A 88 -8.74 0.08 -1.22
N PHE A 89 -8.99 -0.55 -2.37
CA PHE A 89 -9.06 0.13 -3.66
C PHE A 89 -9.94 -0.66 -4.64
N GLN A 90 -10.31 -0.03 -5.75
CA GLN A 90 -11.10 -0.67 -6.79
C GLN A 90 -10.19 -1.22 -7.88
N ALA A 91 -10.47 -2.44 -8.32
CA ALA A 91 -9.76 -3.05 -9.44
C ALA A 91 -9.87 -2.18 -10.70
N HIS A 92 -8.72 -1.85 -11.28
CA HIS A 92 -8.62 -1.04 -12.48
C HIS A 92 -7.63 -1.69 -13.46
N LYS A 93 -7.70 -1.29 -14.73
CA LYS A 93 -6.82 -1.80 -15.77
C LYS A 93 -6.41 -0.70 -16.75
N PHE A 94 -5.30 -0.94 -17.44
CA PHE A 94 -4.95 -0.16 -18.62
C PHE A 94 -5.86 -0.57 -19.82
N PRO A 95 -6.15 0.34 -20.77
CA PRO A 95 -7.05 0.05 -21.89
C PRO A 95 -6.66 -1.17 -22.72
N TYR A 96 -5.35 -1.41 -22.89
CA TYR A 96 -4.80 -2.39 -23.83
C TYR A 96 -4.30 -3.69 -23.19
N THR A 97 -4.25 -3.78 -21.86
CA THR A 97 -3.79 -4.99 -21.16
C THR A 97 -4.87 -5.58 -20.27
N ALA A 98 -4.84 -6.90 -20.12
CA ALA A 98 -5.72 -7.63 -19.21
C ALA A 98 -5.10 -7.81 -17.82
N SER A 99 -3.78 -7.65 -17.72
CA SER A 99 -3.02 -7.84 -16.48
C SER A 99 -2.42 -6.53 -16.01
N VAL A 100 -2.37 -6.37 -14.69
CA VAL A 100 -1.75 -5.23 -14.01
C VAL A 100 -0.84 -5.74 -12.90
N TYR A 101 0.28 -5.05 -12.70
CA TYR A 101 1.29 -5.43 -11.72
C TYR A 101 1.51 -4.28 -10.77
N TYR A 102 1.29 -4.52 -9.48
CA TYR A 102 1.54 -3.55 -8.42
C TYR A 102 2.93 -3.75 -7.85
N GLN A 103 3.64 -2.66 -7.64
CA GLN A 103 4.95 -2.64 -7.01
C GLN A 103 4.96 -1.51 -5.98
N CYS A 104 5.45 -1.78 -4.78
CA CYS A 104 5.61 -0.79 -3.71
C CYS A 104 6.98 -0.93 -3.07
N ASN A 105 7.56 0.19 -2.64
CA ASN A 105 8.73 0.20 -1.79
C ASN A 105 8.34 0.23 -0.31
N VAL A 106 9.18 -0.36 0.54
CA VAL A 106 8.96 -0.39 1.99
C VAL A 106 10.18 0.20 2.69
N LYS A 107 9.95 1.25 3.46
CA LYS A 107 10.96 1.82 4.37
C LYS A 107 10.74 1.23 5.76
N LEU A 108 11.81 0.69 6.34
CA LEU A 108 11.79 0.22 7.73
C LEU A 108 12.09 1.39 8.68
N CYS A 109 11.41 1.42 9.82
CA CYS A 109 11.60 2.43 10.86
C CYS A 109 11.79 1.74 12.21
N LEU A 110 12.61 2.32 13.09
CA LEU A 110 12.83 1.79 14.44
C LEU A 110 11.67 2.20 15.36
N LYS A 111 11.07 1.24 16.07
CA LYS A 111 9.96 1.53 16.99
C LYS A 111 10.41 2.24 18.26
N SER A 112 11.62 1.95 18.75
CA SER A 112 12.14 2.45 20.03
C SER A 112 12.36 3.96 20.09
N ASP A 113 12.39 4.65 18.95
CA ASP A 113 12.69 6.10 18.87
C ASP A 113 11.51 6.91 18.29
N ASN A 114 10.28 6.39 18.33
CA ASN A 114 9.15 6.97 17.62
C ASN A 114 9.43 7.22 16.12
N GLY A 115 10.45 6.57 15.52
CA GLY A 115 10.86 6.78 14.13
C GLY A 115 9.84 6.33 13.11
N CYS A 116 8.80 5.63 13.56
CA CYS A 116 7.62 5.31 12.77
C CYS A 116 6.47 6.30 12.98
N GLU A 117 6.46 7.06 14.09
CA GLU A 117 5.50 8.13 14.34
C GLU A 117 5.95 9.41 13.64
N TYR A 118 5.55 9.54 12.38
CA TYR A 118 5.60 10.85 11.75
C TYR A 118 4.48 11.70 12.35
N VAL A 119 4.91 12.81 12.96
CA VAL A 119 4.12 13.83 13.63
C VAL A 119 2.81 14.06 12.88
N THR A 120 1.68 13.79 13.53
CA THR A 120 0.44 14.52 13.26
C THR A 120 0.72 15.97 13.61
N VAL A 121 1.26 16.75 12.65
CA VAL A 121 1.51 18.17 12.85
C VAL A 121 0.14 18.82 13.02
N SER A 122 -0.28 18.93 14.28
CA SER A 122 -1.43 19.73 14.72
C SER A 122 -1.01 21.20 14.73
N VAL A 123 -0.54 21.68 13.58
CA VAL A 123 -0.40 23.11 13.30
C VAL A 123 -1.41 23.39 12.20
N LEU A 124 -2.25 24.40 12.42
CA LEU A 124 -3.42 24.82 11.66
C LEU A 124 -3.14 25.19 10.18
N LEU A 125 -2.52 24.31 9.40
CA LEU A 125 -2.38 24.41 7.95
C LEU A 125 -2.51 23.00 7.35
N PHE A 126 -3.62 22.79 6.64
CA PHE A 126 -3.98 21.60 5.89
C PHE A 126 -2.78 20.99 5.15
N ASN A 127 -2.27 19.87 5.64
CA ASN A 127 -1.66 18.82 4.82
C ASN A 127 -1.59 17.55 5.68
N PHE A 128 -2.77 16.93 5.85
CA PHE A 128 -2.82 15.48 5.89
C PHE A 128 -2.41 14.96 4.51
N CYS A 129 -2.04 13.70 4.43
CA CYS A 129 -2.22 13.01 3.17
C CYS A 129 -3.66 13.18 2.65
#